data_AF-A0A9N9KRM1-F1
#
_entry.id   AF-A0A9N9KRM1-F1
#
_cell.length_a   1.000
_cell.length_b   1.000
_cell.length_c   1.000
_cell.angle_alpha   90.00
_cell.angle_beta   90.00
_cell.angle_gamma   90.00
#
_symmetry.space_group_name_H-M   'P 1'
#
loop_
_entity.id
_entity.type
_entity.pdbx_description
1 polymer ?
#
loop_
_entity_poly.entity_id
_entity_poly.type
_entity_poly.pdbx_seq_one_letter_code
_entity_poly.pdbx_strand_id
1 'polypeptide(L)'
;MHISPSAFILLFLLQSQLPLGCADNSVEFSQIFHGTSVVVYPNASTSWPGNSTFVAANFYCYFTSSGYVSFGWWLPAVPGGDHSHCKPGSSAYDWYEITTSSNCDNQGCRTHIKNFNASDSSKPAFEEDYRLAALDLGNGQLGRLGLSFFDREGGGYAVGTRRVLSEPDADTPDVEACLEALHTFRLLQKEHGLNLSFELSDICTTDVGVLDHGGKNSGPRNQMQLAAT
;
A
#
# COMPACT_ATOMS: atom_id res chain seq x y z
N MET A 1 31.60 -3.90 8.37
CA MET A 1 30.86 -2.79 7.77
C MET A 1 29.45 -2.85 8.35
N HIS A 2 29.16 -2.02 9.36
CA HIS A 2 27.81 -1.94 9.93
C HIS A 2 26.94 -1.20 8.93
N ILE A 3 26.27 -1.95 8.06
CA ILE A 3 25.10 -1.42 7.36
C ILE A 3 24.06 -1.27 8.46
N SER A 4 23.82 -0.03 8.88
CA SER A 4 22.68 0.29 9.74
C SER A 4 21.44 -0.27 9.03
N PRO A 5 20.58 -1.05 9.69
CA PRO A 5 19.32 -1.53 9.13
C PRO A 5 18.30 -0.40 9.08
N SER A 6 18.73 0.78 8.64
CA SER A 6 17.88 1.76 7.99
C SER A 6 17.54 1.11 6.65
N ALA A 7 16.62 0.14 6.63
CA ALA A 7 15.21 0.37 6.45
C ALA A 7 14.98 1.01 5.08
N PHE A 8 14.71 0.22 4.03
CA PHE A 8 14.22 0.76 2.76
C PHE A 8 13.37 -0.30 2.04
N ILE A 9 12.09 -0.03 1.77
CA ILE A 9 11.18 -0.91 1.01
C ILE A 9 10.02 -0.11 0.36
N LEU A 10 9.82 -0.45 -0.92
CA LEU A 10 8.63 -0.50 -1.81
C LEU A 10 7.73 0.68 -2.12
N LEU A 11 7.38 0.72 -3.42
CA LEU A 11 5.97 0.56 -3.81
C LEU A 11 5.73 -0.20 -5.13
N PHE A 12 4.48 -0.63 -5.28
CA PHE A 12 3.84 -1.42 -6.33
C PHE A 12 2.96 -0.55 -7.24
N LEU A 13 2.54 -1.10 -8.39
CA LEU A 13 2.08 -0.33 -9.55
C LEU A 13 0.63 -0.48 -9.98
N LEU A 14 0.05 0.70 -10.13
CA LEU A 14 -0.86 1.26 -11.15
C LEU A 14 -1.40 0.44 -12.34
N GLN A 15 -0.76 -0.59 -12.87
CA GLN A 15 -1.10 -1.03 -14.24
C GLN A 15 -2.09 -2.19 -14.32
N SER A 16 -2.54 -2.72 -13.18
CA SER A 16 -3.36 -3.92 -13.18
C SER A 16 -4.86 -3.64 -13.41
N GLN A 17 -5.28 -2.37 -13.34
CA GLN A 17 -6.65 -1.92 -13.57
C GLN A 17 -6.77 -0.58 -14.34
N LEU A 18 -5.69 0.17 -14.55
CA LEU A 18 -5.71 1.24 -15.53
C LEU A 18 -5.57 0.61 -16.93
N PRO A 19 -6.52 0.83 -17.85
CA PRO A 19 -6.29 0.43 -19.24
C PRO A 19 -4.96 1.02 -19.71
N LEU A 20 -4.20 0.24 -20.48
CA LEU A 20 -3.01 0.68 -21.21
C LEU A 20 -3.35 1.96 -21.99
N GLY A 21 -3.08 3.09 -21.37
CA GLY A 21 -3.50 4.39 -21.84
C GLY A 21 -3.21 5.39 -20.74
N CYS A 22 -2.25 6.27 -20.99
CA CYS A 22 -2.03 7.45 -20.20
C CYS A 22 -3.37 8.08 -19.80
N ALA A 23 -3.45 8.42 -18.51
CA ALA A 23 -4.57 9.08 -17.87
C ALA A 23 -5.35 10.03 -18.80
N ASP A 24 -6.66 9.80 -18.88
CA ASP A 24 -7.52 10.96 -18.73
C ASP A 24 -7.35 11.39 -17.26
N ASN A 25 -6.78 12.58 -17.03
CA ASN A 25 -6.46 13.13 -15.71
C ASN A 25 -7.72 13.44 -14.86
N SER A 26 -8.89 12.90 -15.25
CA SER A 26 -10.20 13.22 -14.70
C SER A 26 -10.73 12.18 -13.71
N VAL A 27 -10.14 10.98 -13.63
CA VAL A 27 -10.59 9.93 -12.70
C VAL A 27 -9.61 9.82 -11.54
N GLU A 28 -9.99 10.40 -10.40
CA GLU A 28 -9.32 10.11 -9.13
C GLU A 28 -9.49 8.63 -8.79
N PHE A 29 -8.37 7.98 -8.50
CA PHE A 29 -8.32 6.59 -8.10
C PHE A 29 -7.61 6.50 -6.78
N SER A 30 -8.18 5.73 -5.86
CA SER A 30 -7.64 5.51 -4.52
C SER A 30 -7.84 4.05 -4.11
N GLN A 31 -6.80 3.42 -3.55
CA GLN A 31 -6.85 2.05 -3.05
C GLN A 31 -6.08 1.91 -1.75
N ILE A 32 -6.56 1.00 -0.88
CA ILE A 32 -5.76 0.45 0.21
C ILE A 32 -5.39 -0.99 -0.14
N PHE A 33 -4.13 -1.35 0.03
CA PHE A 33 -3.68 -2.72 -0.10
C PHE A 33 -2.72 -3.13 1.02
N HIS A 34 -2.72 -4.43 1.30
CA HIS A 34 -1.69 -5.10 2.08
C HIS A 34 -0.61 -5.62 1.14
N GLY A 35 0.66 -5.34 1.46
CA GLY A 35 1.81 -5.70 0.65
C GLY A 35 2.81 -6.54 1.42
N THR A 36 3.50 -7.42 0.70
CA THR A 36 4.67 -8.15 1.20
C THR A 36 5.77 -8.09 0.17
N SER A 37 7.01 -7.96 0.61
CA SER A 37 8.13 -7.80 -0.31
C SER A 37 9.46 -8.25 0.24
N VAL A 38 10.37 -8.53 -0.70
CA VAL A 38 11.77 -8.81 -0.45
C VAL A 38 12.60 -7.78 -1.21
N VAL A 39 13.50 -7.11 -0.50
CA VAL A 39 14.55 -6.27 -1.10
C VAL A 39 15.83 -7.06 -1.16
N VAL A 40 16.46 -6.96 -2.32
CA VAL A 40 17.75 -7.51 -2.61
C VAL A 40 18.72 -6.35 -2.80
N TYR A 41 19.76 -6.33 -1.98
CA TYR A 41 20.90 -5.43 -2.14
C TYR A 41 22.04 -6.19 -2.80
N PRO A 42 22.39 -5.88 -4.06
CA PRO A 42 23.53 -6.48 -4.71
C PRO A 42 24.80 -6.25 -3.91
N ASN A 43 25.65 -7.28 -3.85
CA ASN A 43 26.97 -7.12 -3.29
C ASN A 43 27.90 -6.51 -4.36
N ALA A 44 28.36 -5.28 -4.16
CA ALA A 44 29.21 -4.59 -5.13
C ALA A 44 30.55 -5.33 -5.40
N SER A 45 30.99 -6.20 -4.49
CA SER A 45 32.26 -6.92 -4.61
C SER A 45 32.15 -8.23 -5.40
N THR A 46 30.95 -8.67 -5.79
CA THR A 46 30.75 -9.98 -6.43
C THR A 46 29.48 -10.04 -7.26
N SER A 47 29.56 -10.69 -8.43
CA SER A 47 28.38 -10.96 -9.27
C SER A 47 27.54 -12.16 -8.80
N TRP A 48 27.91 -12.81 -7.69
CA TRP A 48 27.17 -13.97 -7.17
C TRP A 48 25.93 -13.52 -6.38
N PRO A 49 24.70 -13.81 -6.84
CA PRO A 49 23.49 -13.31 -6.18
C PRO A 49 23.30 -13.82 -4.75
N GLY A 50 23.88 -14.98 -4.41
CA GLY A 50 23.80 -15.54 -3.06
C GLY A 50 24.55 -14.72 -2.01
N ASN A 51 25.39 -13.77 -2.41
CA ASN A 51 26.11 -12.87 -1.51
C ASN A 51 25.38 -11.53 -1.29
N SER A 52 24.20 -11.35 -1.89
CA SER A 52 23.34 -10.20 -1.67
C SER A 52 22.77 -10.19 -0.25
N THR A 53 22.41 -9.00 0.23
CA THR A 53 21.64 -8.88 1.48
C THR A 53 20.16 -8.88 1.16
N PHE A 54 19.38 -9.62 1.95
CA PHE A 54 17.94 -9.73 1.80
C PHE A 54 17.25 -9.17 3.03
N VAL A 55 16.26 -8.32 2.81
CA VAL A 55 15.37 -7.81 3.85
C VAL A 55 13.95 -8.02 3.36
N ALA A 56 13.05 -8.47 4.24
CA ALA A 56 11.63 -8.55 3.92
C ALA A 56 10.86 -7.44 4.63
N ALA A 57 9.70 -7.10 4.11
CA ALA A 57 8.74 -6.30 4.84
C ALA A 57 7.31 -6.71 4.52
N ASN A 58 6.47 -6.43 5.51
CA ASN A 58 5.03 -6.49 5.45
C ASN A 58 4.53 -5.07 5.72
N PHE A 59 3.58 -4.58 4.94
CA PHE A 59 3.17 -3.19 4.99
C PHE A 59 1.75 -2.98 4.48
N TYR A 60 1.17 -1.84 4.84
CA TYR A 60 -0.07 -1.34 4.27
C TYR A 60 0.23 -0.07 3.48
N CYS A 61 -0.51 0.16 2.40
CA CYS A 61 -0.38 1.38 1.60
C CYS A 61 -1.75 1.95 1.23
N TYR A 62 -1.91 3.25 1.43
CA TYR A 62 -2.93 4.07 0.78
C TYR A 62 -2.32 4.70 -0.47
N PHE A 63 -2.85 4.33 -1.63
CA PHE A 63 -2.32 4.70 -2.93
C PHE A 63 -3.33 5.54 -3.71
N THR A 64 -2.86 6.58 -4.39
CA THR A 64 -3.65 7.41 -5.30
C THR A 64 -2.93 7.67 -6.61
N SER A 65 -3.61 8.27 -7.59
CA SER A 65 -2.99 8.77 -8.83
C SER A 65 -1.90 9.83 -8.57
N SER A 66 -1.94 10.54 -7.44
CA SER A 66 -1.03 11.66 -7.12
C SER A 66 0.10 11.28 -6.17
N GLY A 67 0.11 10.07 -5.62
CA GLY A 67 1.12 9.59 -4.67
C GLY A 67 0.57 8.58 -3.68
N TYR A 68 1.36 8.24 -2.67
CA TYR A 68 0.97 7.30 -1.62
C TYR A 68 1.50 7.67 -0.24
N VAL A 69 0.91 7.02 0.76
CA VAL A 69 1.46 6.86 2.11
C VAL A 69 1.43 5.38 2.48
N SER A 70 2.48 4.91 3.14
CA SER A 70 2.59 3.51 3.60
C SER A 70 3.20 3.44 5.00
N PHE A 71 2.92 2.35 5.71
CA PHE A 71 3.58 1.98 6.96
C PHE A 71 3.80 0.48 7.02
N GLY A 72 4.82 0.03 7.76
CA GLY A 72 5.12 -1.39 7.81
C GLY A 72 6.19 -1.81 8.81
N TRP A 73 6.59 -3.07 8.67
CA TRP A 73 7.54 -3.77 9.55
C TRP A 73 8.69 -4.34 8.75
N TRP A 74 9.88 -4.32 9.33
CA TRP A 74 11.01 -5.08 8.86
C TRP A 74 10.91 -6.51 9.35
N LEU A 75 11.06 -7.44 8.43
CA LEU A 75 11.02 -8.86 8.72
C LEU A 75 12.33 -9.53 8.29
N PRO A 76 12.79 -10.53 9.06
CA PRO A 76 13.84 -11.40 8.58
C PRO A 76 13.32 -12.15 7.35
N ALA A 77 14.11 -12.17 6.26
CA ALA A 77 13.77 -12.89 5.04
C ALA A 77 14.02 -14.41 5.19
N VAL A 78 13.38 -15.03 6.19
CA VAL A 78 13.54 -16.43 6.55
C VAL A 78 12.19 -17.16 6.51
N PRO A 79 12.15 -18.44 6.08
CA PRO A 79 10.94 -19.25 6.15
C PRO A 79 10.40 -19.35 7.58
N GLY A 80 9.10 -19.17 7.76
CA GLY A 80 8.44 -19.30 9.07
C GLY A 80 8.72 -18.15 10.05
N GLY A 81 9.22 -17.00 9.57
CA GLY A 81 9.35 -15.80 10.39
C GLY A 81 8.01 -15.37 10.99
N ASP A 82 8.02 -14.89 12.23
CA ASP A 82 6.82 -14.39 12.91
C ASP A 82 6.38 -13.06 12.31
N HIS A 83 5.17 -13.03 11.77
CA HIS A 83 4.50 -11.85 11.20
C HIS A 83 3.18 -11.55 11.91
N SER A 84 2.91 -12.15 13.08
CA SER A 84 1.66 -11.96 13.82
C SER A 84 1.44 -10.52 14.30
N HIS A 85 2.52 -9.75 14.42
CA HIS A 85 2.51 -8.34 14.79
C HIS A 85 2.25 -7.39 13.61
N CYS A 86 2.36 -7.88 12.37
CA CYS A 86 2.17 -7.07 11.16
C CYS A 86 0.68 -6.95 10.83
N LYS A 87 -0.01 -6.04 11.50
CA LYS A 87 -1.45 -5.82 11.36
C LYS A 87 -1.81 -4.33 11.32
N PRO A 88 -2.88 -3.94 10.62
CA PRO A 88 -3.13 -2.55 10.28
C PRO A 88 -3.47 -1.68 11.50
N GLY A 89 -4.13 -2.25 12.52
CA GLY A 89 -4.39 -1.60 13.81
C GLY A 89 -3.26 -1.72 14.85
N SER A 90 -2.07 -2.18 14.48
CA SER A 90 -0.93 -2.20 15.42
C SER A 90 -0.41 -0.78 15.66
N SER A 91 -0.25 -0.40 16.93
CA SER A 91 0.39 0.86 17.32
C SER A 91 1.91 0.85 17.16
N ALA A 92 2.50 -0.32 16.90
CA ALA A 92 3.92 -0.49 16.69
C ALA A 92 4.13 -0.94 15.24
N TYR A 93 4.59 -0.03 14.40
CA TYR A 93 5.20 -0.25 13.08
C TYR A 93 6.64 0.25 13.12
N ASP A 94 7.51 -0.24 12.24
CA ASP A 94 8.93 0.12 12.25
C ASP A 94 9.21 1.39 11.46
N TRP A 95 8.42 1.64 10.42
CA TRP A 95 8.62 2.73 9.48
C TRP A 95 7.30 3.20 8.85
N TYR A 96 7.32 4.42 8.34
CA TYR A 96 6.32 4.93 7.41
C TYR A 96 6.99 5.70 6.28
N GLU A 97 6.31 5.79 5.13
CA GLU A 97 6.83 6.40 3.93
C GLU A 97 5.75 7.24 3.25
N ILE A 98 6.17 8.35 2.66
CA ILE A 98 5.30 9.24 1.88
C ILE A 98 5.92 9.56 0.54
N THR A 99 5.06 9.67 -0.48
CA THR A 99 5.42 10.30 -1.74
C THR A 99 5.36 11.82 -1.63
N THR A 100 6.34 12.49 -2.23
CA THR A 100 6.36 13.95 -2.36
C THR A 100 6.18 14.41 -3.81
N SER A 101 6.54 13.57 -4.79
CA SER A 101 6.17 13.76 -6.19
C SER A 101 6.18 12.43 -6.93
N SER A 102 5.35 12.30 -7.96
CA SER A 102 5.29 11.12 -8.82
C SER A 102 5.02 11.52 -10.26
N ASN A 103 5.67 10.83 -11.20
CA ASN A 103 5.44 10.97 -12.62
C ASN A 103 5.44 9.59 -13.29
N CYS A 104 4.37 9.28 -14.01
CA CYS A 104 4.16 7.96 -14.60
C CYS A 104 4.20 8.02 -16.13
N ASP A 105 4.86 7.04 -16.72
CA ASP A 105 4.93 6.78 -18.14
C ASP A 105 4.53 5.32 -18.45
N ASN A 106 4.66 4.91 -19.72
CA ASN A 106 4.28 3.56 -20.13
C ASN A 106 5.20 2.46 -19.56
N GLN A 107 6.38 2.82 -19.06
CA GLN A 107 7.35 1.90 -18.48
C GLN A 107 7.24 1.80 -16.95
N GLY A 108 6.50 2.73 -16.32
CA GLY A 108 6.29 2.73 -14.89
C GLY A 108 6.20 4.13 -14.30
N CYS A 109 6.40 4.25 -13.00
CA CYS A 109 6.39 5.54 -12.31
C CYS A 109 7.75 5.85 -11.72
N ARG A 110 8.18 7.10 -11.87
CA ARG A 110 9.29 7.67 -11.12
C ARG A 110 8.69 8.47 -9.96
N THR A 111 9.05 8.10 -8.74
CA THR A 111 8.54 8.73 -7.52
C THR A 111 9.69 9.24 -6.65
N HIS A 112 9.50 10.41 -6.05
CA HIS A 112 10.37 10.95 -5.02
C HIS A 112 9.73 10.78 -3.66
N ILE A 113 10.42 10.14 -2.72
CA ILE A 113 9.81 9.74 -1.46
C ILE A 113 10.66 10.12 -0.26
N LYS A 114 9.99 10.16 0.90
CA LYS A 114 10.60 10.29 2.22
C LYS A 114 10.16 9.14 3.09
N ASN A 115 11.12 8.44 3.66
CA ASN A 115 10.86 7.35 4.59
C ASN A 115 11.37 7.75 5.98
N PHE A 116 10.62 7.35 7.00
CA PHE A 116 10.86 7.72 8.38
C PHE A 116 10.86 6.46 9.24
N ASN A 117 11.79 6.40 10.19
CA ASN A 117 11.71 5.39 11.24
C ASN A 117 10.59 5.81 12.20
N ALA A 118 9.73 4.89 12.60
CA ALA A 118 8.68 5.18 13.57
C ALA A 118 9.24 5.64 14.93
N SER A 119 10.44 5.16 15.27
CA SER A 119 11.17 5.54 16.49
C SER A 119 11.80 6.94 16.45
N ASP A 120 12.02 7.51 15.26
CA ASP A 120 12.53 8.88 15.06
C ASP A 120 11.93 9.47 13.78
N SER A 121 10.80 10.15 13.94
CA SER A 121 10.05 10.83 12.87
C SER A 121 10.47 12.29 12.67
N SER A 122 11.46 12.79 13.42
CA SER A 122 11.88 14.19 13.36
C SER A 122 12.55 14.55 12.02
N LYS A 123 13.09 13.56 11.33
CA LYS A 123 13.71 13.67 10.01
C LYS A 123 13.52 12.37 9.24
N PRO A 124 13.53 12.41 7.89
CA PRO A 124 13.56 11.19 7.10
C PRO A 124 14.80 10.37 7.46
N ALA A 125 14.62 9.05 7.58
CA ALA A 125 15.72 8.10 7.57
C ALA A 125 16.49 8.19 6.24
N PHE A 126 15.77 8.45 5.15
CA PHE A 126 16.30 8.75 3.83
C PHE A 126 15.24 9.43 2.94
N GLU A 127 15.74 10.00 1.83
CA GLU A 127 14.95 10.65 0.79
C GLU A 127 15.60 10.31 -0.56
N GLU A 128 14.87 9.66 -1.45
CA GLU A 128 15.41 9.03 -2.66
C GLU A 128 14.40 9.02 -3.82
N ASP A 129 14.92 8.85 -5.03
CA ASP A 129 14.14 8.60 -6.24
C ASP A 129 14.05 7.10 -6.54
N TYR A 130 12.84 6.64 -6.84
CA TYR A 130 12.57 5.27 -7.23
C TYR A 130 11.97 5.17 -8.62
N ARG A 131 12.25 4.05 -9.28
CA ARG A 131 11.46 3.54 -10.39
C ARG A 131 10.60 2.38 -9.91
N LEU A 132 9.32 2.45 -10.25
CA LEU A 132 8.34 1.41 -10.04
C LEU A 132 7.99 0.85 -11.43
N ALA A 133 7.97 -0.47 -11.64
CA ALA A 133 7.42 -1.14 -12.82
C ALA A 133 6.60 -2.40 -12.48
N ALA A 134 5.44 -2.61 -13.15
CA ALA A 134 4.65 -3.84 -13.01
C ALA A 134 5.23 -4.90 -13.93
N LEU A 135 5.48 -6.10 -13.41
CA LEU A 135 5.89 -7.25 -14.20
C LEU A 135 4.70 -8.18 -14.35
N ASP A 136 4.21 -8.30 -15.57
CA ASP A 136 3.23 -9.32 -15.93
C ASP A 136 3.97 -10.57 -16.42
N LEU A 137 4.23 -11.49 -15.50
CA LEU A 137 5.01 -12.70 -15.75
C LEU A 137 4.13 -13.93 -16.02
N GLY A 138 2.81 -13.79 -16.05
CA GLY A 138 1.88 -14.92 -16.14
C GLY A 138 0.46 -14.51 -16.50
N ASN A 139 -0.48 -15.46 -16.42
CA ASN A 139 -1.87 -15.18 -16.77
C ASN A 139 -2.64 -14.61 -15.57
N GLY A 140 -3.19 -13.41 -15.73
CA GLY A 140 -4.10 -12.80 -14.77
C GLY A 140 -3.43 -12.34 -13.48
N GLN A 141 -4.15 -12.40 -12.35
CA GLN A 141 -3.66 -11.88 -11.06
C GLN A 141 -2.43 -12.65 -10.52
N LEU A 142 -2.30 -13.94 -10.86
CA LEU A 142 -1.19 -14.80 -10.42
C LEU A 142 0.16 -14.44 -11.05
N GLY A 143 0.15 -13.73 -12.18
CA GLY A 143 1.37 -13.29 -12.89
C GLY A 143 1.88 -11.92 -12.45
N ARG A 144 1.14 -11.20 -11.60
CA ARG A 144 1.41 -9.79 -11.30
C ARG A 144 2.39 -9.65 -10.15
N LEU A 145 3.67 -9.49 -10.51
CA LEU A 145 4.71 -9.05 -9.59
C LEU A 145 4.96 -7.56 -9.76
N GLY A 146 5.37 -6.91 -8.69
CA GLY A 146 5.79 -5.53 -8.69
C GLY A 146 7.28 -5.49 -8.50
N LEU A 147 7.94 -4.70 -9.34
CA LEU A 147 9.35 -4.40 -9.28
C LEU A 147 9.52 -2.94 -8.88
N SER A 148 10.40 -2.68 -7.92
CA SER A 148 10.89 -1.34 -7.63
C SER A 148 12.40 -1.34 -7.45
N PHE A 149 13.06 -0.24 -7.80
CA PHE A 149 14.50 -0.08 -7.63
C PHE A 149 14.90 1.38 -7.47
N PHE A 150 15.97 1.63 -6.72
CA PHE A 150 16.57 2.97 -6.66
C PHE A 150 17.15 3.33 -8.03
N ASP A 151 16.92 4.55 -8.49
CA ASP A 151 17.41 5.03 -9.80
C ASP A 151 18.89 5.45 -9.71
N ARG A 152 19.75 4.55 -9.22
CA ARG A 152 21.21 4.73 -9.10
C ARG A 152 21.99 3.42 -9.11
N GLU A 153 23.27 3.50 -9.47
CA GLU A 153 24.18 2.35 -9.46
C GLU A 153 24.33 1.75 -8.05
N GLY A 154 24.32 0.42 -7.96
CA GLY A 154 24.37 -0.30 -6.69
C GLY A 154 23.11 -0.16 -5.82
N GLY A 155 22.04 0.43 -6.36
CA GLY A 155 20.74 0.51 -5.71
C GLY A 155 20.16 -0.88 -5.43
N GLY A 156 19.54 -1.03 -4.24
CA GLY A 156 18.66 -2.15 -3.98
C GLY A 156 17.46 -2.20 -4.94
N TYR A 157 16.96 -3.41 -5.18
CA TYR A 157 15.72 -3.63 -5.91
C TYR A 157 14.82 -4.55 -5.11
N ALA A 158 13.53 -4.44 -5.33
CA ALA A 158 12.53 -5.11 -4.54
C ALA A 158 11.50 -5.80 -5.42
N VAL A 159 11.11 -6.99 -5.00
CA VAL A 159 10.02 -7.75 -5.59
C VAL A 159 9.01 -8.06 -4.49
N GLY A 160 7.73 -7.92 -4.78
CA GLY A 160 6.70 -8.23 -3.80
C GLY A 160 5.41 -8.74 -4.43
N THR A 161 4.39 -8.81 -3.60
CA THR A 161 2.99 -9.06 -3.95
C THR A 161 2.10 -8.10 -3.19
N ARG A 162 0.86 -7.95 -3.65
CA ARG A 162 -0.15 -7.16 -2.96
C ARG A 162 -1.50 -7.87 -2.94
N ARG A 163 -2.32 -7.51 -1.97
CA ARG A 163 -3.72 -7.87 -1.85
C ARG A 163 -4.52 -6.59 -1.59
N VAL A 164 -5.35 -6.20 -2.54
CA VAL A 164 -6.17 -4.99 -2.43
C VAL A 164 -7.28 -5.25 -1.42
N LEU A 165 -7.41 -4.37 -0.43
CA LEU A 165 -8.38 -4.51 0.67
C LEU A 165 -9.63 -3.66 0.42
N SER A 166 -9.51 -2.63 -0.41
CA SER A 166 -10.59 -1.71 -0.78
C SER A 166 -11.31 -2.13 -2.06
N GLU A 167 -11.36 -3.43 -2.39
CA GLU A 167 -12.14 -3.91 -3.55
C GLU A 167 -13.64 -3.92 -3.20
N PRO A 168 -14.54 -3.63 -4.17
CA PRO A 168 -15.98 -3.62 -3.91
C PRO A 168 -16.54 -4.96 -3.40
N ASP A 169 -15.89 -6.07 -3.75
CA ASP A 169 -16.23 -7.44 -3.37
C ASP A 169 -15.31 -8.02 -2.29
N ALA A 170 -14.59 -7.16 -1.56
CA ALA A 170 -13.77 -7.55 -0.42
C ALA A 170 -14.60 -8.32 0.63
N ASP A 171 -14.01 -9.37 1.19
CA ASP A 171 -14.62 -10.11 2.28
C ASP A 171 -14.57 -9.34 3.61
N THR A 172 -15.30 -9.82 4.63
CA THR A 172 -15.37 -9.14 5.93
C THR A 172 -13.99 -8.90 6.55
N PRO A 173 -13.05 -9.88 6.58
CA PRO A 173 -11.68 -9.64 7.04
C PRO A 173 -10.96 -8.52 6.30
N ASP A 174 -11.15 -8.40 4.99
CA ASP A 174 -10.51 -7.35 4.18
C ASP A 174 -11.12 -5.98 4.39
N VAL A 175 -12.44 -5.91 4.57
CA VAL A 175 -13.11 -4.66 4.96
C VAL A 175 -12.62 -4.19 6.33
N GLU A 176 -12.51 -5.08 7.31
CA GLU A 176 -11.96 -4.77 8.64
C GLU A 176 -10.50 -4.29 8.55
N ALA A 177 -9.66 -5.01 7.83
CA ALA A 177 -8.26 -4.65 7.62
C ALA A 177 -8.11 -3.32 6.87
N CYS A 178 -9.00 -3.03 5.91
CA CYS A 178 -9.04 -1.75 5.20
C CYS A 178 -9.35 -0.61 6.16
N LEU A 179 -10.40 -0.75 6.97
CA LEU A 179 -10.84 0.27 7.94
C LEU A 179 -9.75 0.56 8.98
N GLU A 180 -9.12 -0.49 9.52
CA GLU A 180 -8.00 -0.34 10.45
C GLU A 180 -6.81 0.36 9.79
N ALA A 181 -6.47 0.00 8.54
CA ALA A 181 -5.36 0.62 7.84
C ALA A 181 -5.63 2.11 7.58
N LEU A 182 -6.85 2.44 7.13
CA LEU A 182 -7.29 3.82 6.91
C LEU A 182 -7.22 4.64 8.20
N HIS A 183 -7.64 4.05 9.32
CA HIS A 183 -7.50 4.70 10.63
C HIS A 183 -6.04 5.00 10.95
N THR A 184 -5.14 4.03 10.77
CA THR A 184 -3.70 4.21 11.03
C THR A 184 -3.08 5.26 10.12
N PHE A 185 -3.44 5.34 8.83
CA PHE A 185 -2.98 6.42 7.94
C PHE A 185 -3.42 7.80 8.40
N ARG A 186 -4.66 7.93 8.89
CA ARG A 186 -5.17 9.20 9.44
C ARG A 186 -4.46 9.59 10.72
N LEU A 187 -4.14 8.62 11.59
CA LEU A 187 -3.31 8.86 12.77
C LEU A 187 -1.91 9.33 12.38
N LEU A 188 -1.25 8.63 11.46
CA LEU A 188 0.05 9.02 10.91
C LEU A 188 0.05 10.45 10.37
N GLN A 189 -0.94 10.80 9.54
CA GLN A 189 -1.08 12.14 8.97
C GLN A 189 -1.21 13.20 10.07
N LYS A 190 -2.05 12.94 11.08
CA LYS A 190 -2.32 13.86 12.17
C LYS A 190 -1.13 14.00 13.14
N GLU A 191 -0.53 12.89 13.57
CA GLU A 191 0.52 12.85 14.58
C GLU A 191 1.84 13.42 14.07
N HIS A 192 2.16 13.18 12.79
CA HIS A 192 3.40 13.65 12.17
C HIS A 192 3.21 14.89 11.29
N GLY A 193 1.99 15.44 11.19
CA GLY A 193 1.69 16.61 10.36
C GLY A 193 2.05 16.40 8.89
N LEU A 194 1.76 15.21 8.35
CA LEU A 194 2.17 14.84 7.00
C LEU A 194 1.43 15.69 5.96
N ASN A 195 2.19 16.40 5.13
CA ASN A 195 1.67 17.17 4.01
C ASN A 195 1.54 16.27 2.77
N LEU A 196 0.45 15.51 2.68
CA LEU A 196 0.14 14.65 1.55
C LEU A 196 -0.41 15.48 0.39
N SER A 197 -0.07 15.12 -0.85
CA SER A 197 -0.61 15.75 -2.07
C SER A 197 -2.04 15.33 -2.40
N PHE A 198 -2.67 14.52 -1.53
CA PHE A 198 -3.98 13.90 -1.72
C PHE A 198 -4.70 13.77 -0.37
N GLU A 199 -6.02 13.58 -0.42
CA GLU A 199 -6.86 13.35 0.77
C GLU A 199 -7.04 11.85 1.05
N LEU A 200 -7.15 11.49 2.34
CA LEU A 200 -7.43 10.12 2.79
C LEU A 200 -8.94 9.87 2.86
N SER A 201 -9.55 9.54 1.72
CA SER A 201 -10.98 9.26 1.57
C SER A 201 -11.43 7.92 2.18
N ASP A 202 -12.71 7.83 2.57
CA ASP A 202 -13.35 6.59 3.03
C ASP A 202 -13.63 5.65 1.84
N ILE A 203 -12.69 4.75 1.58
CA ILE A 203 -12.73 3.84 0.41
C ILE A 203 -12.96 2.37 0.78
N CYS A 204 -13.18 2.09 2.06
CA CYS A 204 -13.46 0.76 2.56
C CYS A 204 -14.98 0.54 2.55
N THR A 205 -15.49 -0.23 1.59
CA THR A 205 -16.94 -0.43 1.45
C THR A 205 -17.42 -1.59 2.31
N THR A 206 -18.51 -1.37 3.05
CA THR A 206 -19.29 -2.41 3.74
C THR A 206 -20.50 -2.87 2.91
N ASP A 207 -20.54 -2.57 1.61
CA ASP A 207 -21.73 -2.74 0.77
C ASP A 207 -22.03 -4.21 0.44
N VAL A 208 -22.53 -4.93 1.43
CA VAL A 208 -23.50 -6.01 1.19
C VAL A 208 -24.81 -5.35 0.75
N GLY A 209 -24.87 -5.01 -0.55
CA GLY A 209 -26.09 -4.79 -1.32
C GLY A 209 -27.27 -4.09 -0.62
N VAL A 210 -27.21 -2.77 -0.45
CA VAL A 210 -28.45 -1.97 -0.51
C VAL A 210 -28.82 -1.86 -2.00
N LEU A 211 -29.62 -2.81 -2.49
CA LEU A 211 -30.39 -2.61 -3.72
C LEU A 211 -31.46 -1.55 -3.43
N ASP A 212 -31.07 -0.28 -3.47
CA ASP A 212 -32.00 0.83 -3.66
C ASP A 212 -32.29 0.97 -5.16
N HIS A 213 -33.22 0.15 -5.64
CA HIS A 213 -33.98 0.48 -6.84
C HIS A 213 -35.34 0.99 -6.39
N GLY A 214 -35.43 2.32 -6.32
CA GLY A 214 -36.63 3.05 -5.96
C GLY A 214 -37.87 2.72 -6.80
N GLY A 215 -39.01 2.75 -6.10
CA GLY A 215 -40.23 3.39 -6.60
C GLY A 215 -41.13 2.60 -7.55
N LYS A 216 -42.12 1.90 -6.98
CA LYS A 216 -43.58 2.12 -7.19
C LYS A 216 -44.37 0.86 -6.82
N ASN A 217 -45.08 0.88 -5.70
CA ASN A 217 -46.54 0.74 -5.74
C ASN A 217 -47.20 1.01 -4.39
N SER A 218 -48.32 1.69 -4.50
CA SER A 218 -49.16 2.29 -3.49
C SER A 218 -50.11 1.31 -2.79
N GLY A 219 -50.10 1.34 -1.45
CA GLY A 219 -51.27 1.19 -0.57
C GLY A 219 -51.52 -0.19 0.07
N PRO A 220 -52.39 -0.28 1.11
CA PRO A 220 -52.74 0.71 2.13
C PRO A 220 -52.34 0.28 3.56
N ARG A 221 -52.36 1.30 4.44
CA ARG A 221 -52.24 1.25 5.90
C ARG A 221 -52.97 0.07 6.55
N ASN A 222 -52.32 -0.57 7.51
CA ASN A 222 -52.98 -1.01 8.73
C ASN A 222 -52.13 -0.65 9.95
N GLN A 223 -52.74 0.11 10.85
CA GLN A 223 -52.30 0.35 12.20
C GLN A 223 -52.45 -0.92 13.03
N MET A 224 -51.51 -1.22 13.92
CA MET A 224 -51.74 -1.67 15.30
C MET A 224 -50.34 -1.81 15.95
N GLN A 225 -49.91 -0.87 16.78
CA GLN A 225 -50.24 -0.68 18.21
C GLN A 225 -49.22 -1.41 19.11
N LEU A 226 -48.63 -0.61 20.00
CA LEU A 226 -47.66 -0.95 21.03
C LEU A 226 -48.04 -2.19 21.85
N ALA A 227 -47.03 -2.92 22.32
CA ALA A 227 -46.93 -3.23 23.74
C ALA A 227 -45.46 -3.47 24.13
N ALA A 228 -44.98 -2.61 25.04
CA ALA A 228 -43.89 -2.93 25.94
C ALA A 228 -44.45 -3.70 27.13
N THR A 229 -43.73 -4.75 27.55
CA THR A 229 -43.47 -5.15 28.94
C THR A 229 -42.26 -6.07 28.92
#